data_AF-A0A1Y4UW04-F1
#
_entry.id   AF-A0A1Y4UW04-F1
#
_cell.length_a   1.000
_cell.length_b   1.000
_cell.length_c   1.000
_cell.angle_alpha   90.00
_cell.angle_beta   90.00
_cell.angle_gamma   90.00
#
_symmetry.space_group_name_H-M   'P 1'
#
loop_
_entity.id
_entity.type
_entity.pdbx_description
1 polymer ?
#
loop_
_entity_poly.entity_id
_entity_poly.type
_entity_poly.pdbx_seq_one_letter_code
_entity_poly.pdbx_strand_id
1 'polypeptide(L)'
;MKKFIKGKWFPVIVAIAILVLAAGVVLTMVLFGWRFTYAPELENSWVAISAVAAWAGAIGTVAAVFSAIHVANQQNKIALFEKRYKIFQLYDSCKIFSELLQSLKGKNGLNSNDIQVLFLAVFCGIPMGEKINDFRFLHTQYIMMLEQLKQSQFLFEKEIELYLQIIAGALQRLIKSICHSAPESELESVVQSFIVLFQDENSEIMLKKMMNKLTLQ
;
A
#
# COMPACT_ATOMS: atom_id res chain seq x y z
N MET A 1 -8.31 -18.56 8.13
CA MET A 1 -8.02 -19.94 7.66
C MET A 1 -8.53 -20.27 6.25
N LYS A 2 -9.78 -19.95 5.87
CA LYS A 2 -10.33 -20.33 4.55
C LYS A 2 -9.62 -19.73 3.30
N LYS A 3 -8.90 -18.62 3.43
CA LYS A 3 -8.15 -17.99 2.32
C LYS A 3 -6.76 -18.60 2.06
N PHE A 4 -6.18 -19.33 3.02
CA PHE A 4 -4.87 -19.99 2.84
C PHE A 4 -4.96 -21.25 1.95
N ILE A 5 -6.15 -21.85 1.86
CA ILE A 5 -6.40 -23.11 1.15
C ILE A 5 -6.64 -22.90 -0.36
N LYS A 6 -7.03 -21.70 -0.79
CA LYS A 6 -7.53 -21.48 -2.17
C LYS A 6 -6.49 -21.49 -3.29
N GLY A 7 -5.20 -21.56 -3.01
CA GLY A 7 -4.16 -21.60 -4.05
C GLY A 7 -2.88 -22.35 -3.71
N LYS A 8 -2.72 -22.81 -2.46
CA LYS A 8 -1.51 -23.48 -1.99
C LYS A 8 -1.75 -24.92 -1.50
N TRP A 9 -2.97 -25.45 -1.69
CA TRP A 9 -3.32 -26.77 -1.17
C TRP A 9 -2.66 -27.91 -1.97
N PHE A 10 -2.49 -27.74 -3.28
CA PHE A 10 -1.83 -28.74 -4.13
C PHE A 10 -0.36 -29.03 -3.72
N PRO A 11 0.54 -28.04 -3.59
CA PRO A 11 1.92 -28.32 -3.16
C PRO A 11 2.00 -28.85 -1.72
N VAL A 12 1.08 -28.43 -0.84
CA VAL A 12 1.00 -28.95 0.53
C VAL A 12 0.57 -30.41 0.54
N ILE A 13 -0.43 -30.80 -0.26
CA ILE A 13 -0.85 -32.20 -0.40
C ILE A 13 0.28 -33.05 -0.97
N VAL A 14 0.99 -32.57 -1.99
CA VAL A 14 2.12 -33.29 -2.59
C VAL A 14 3.24 -33.49 -1.57
N ALA A 15 3.58 -32.46 -0.80
CA ALA A 15 4.59 -32.56 0.26
C ALA A 15 4.18 -33.56 1.36
N ILE A 16 2.91 -33.52 1.79
CA ILE A 16 2.36 -34.48 2.77
C ILE A 16 2.37 -35.89 2.20
N ALA A 17 1.99 -36.08 0.93
CA ALA A 17 1.99 -37.39 0.28
C ALA A 17 3.40 -37.99 0.20
N ILE A 18 4.41 -37.19 -0.14
CA ILE A 18 5.82 -37.62 -0.14
C ILE A 18 6.28 -38.01 1.27
N LEU A 19 5.93 -37.21 2.29
CA LEU A 19 6.26 -37.50 3.69
C LEU A 19 5.59 -38.79 4.18
N VAL A 20 4.32 -39.00 3.84
CA VAL A 20 3.57 -40.21 4.20
C VAL A 20 4.14 -41.43 3.48
N LEU A 21 4.51 -41.30 2.21
CA LEU A 21 5.19 -42.37 1.47
C LEU A 21 6.55 -42.70 2.09
N ALA A 22 7.38 -41.70 2.38
CA ALA A 22 8.67 -41.89 3.01
C ALA A 22 8.53 -42.53 4.40
N ALA A 23 7.60 -42.04 5.22
CA ALA A 23 7.29 -42.61 6.52
C ALA A 23 6.75 -44.04 6.41
N GLY A 24 5.91 -44.33 5.42
CA GLY A 24 5.40 -45.67 5.13
C GLY A 24 6.51 -46.64 4.71
N VAL A 25 7.46 -46.20 3.88
CA VAL A 25 8.64 -46.97 3.51
C VAL A 25 9.52 -47.24 4.73
N VAL A 26 9.79 -46.24 5.57
CA VAL A 26 10.58 -46.42 6.80
C VAL A 26 9.86 -47.35 7.79
N LEU A 27 8.55 -47.18 7.95
CA LEU A 27 7.75 -48.00 8.86
C LEU A 27 7.67 -49.46 8.40
N THR A 28 7.48 -49.70 7.09
CA THR A 28 7.51 -51.07 6.52
C THR A 28 8.89 -51.69 6.69
N MET A 29 9.97 -50.94 6.45
CA MET A 29 11.34 -51.40 6.76
C MET A 29 11.47 -51.81 8.24
N VAL A 30 11.03 -51.00 9.19
CA VAL A 30 11.10 -51.33 10.62
C VAL A 30 10.26 -52.56 10.99
N LEU A 31 9.03 -52.66 10.50
CA LEU A 31 8.10 -53.75 10.83
C LEU A 31 8.53 -55.11 10.27
N PHE A 32 9.17 -55.12 9.09
CA PHE A 32 9.75 -56.34 8.51
C PHE A 32 11.14 -56.68 9.09
N GLY A 33 11.54 -56.03 10.18
CA GLY A 33 12.80 -56.30 10.85
C GLY A 33 14.01 -55.94 10.00
N TRP A 34 13.85 -55.01 9.03
CA TRP A 34 14.94 -54.44 8.25
C TRP A 34 15.83 -53.66 9.20
N ARG A 35 16.83 -54.34 9.74
CA ARG A 35 17.96 -53.68 10.38
C ARG A 35 18.75 -53.01 9.28
N PHE A 36 19.30 -51.82 9.51
CA PHE A 36 20.42 -51.31 8.72
C PHE A 36 21.63 -52.22 8.96
N THR A 37 21.54 -53.49 8.58
CA THR A 37 22.66 -54.40 8.51
C THR A 37 23.30 -54.09 7.18
N TYR A 38 24.31 -53.23 7.22
CA TYR A 38 25.24 -53.09 6.11
C TYR A 38 25.68 -54.51 5.73
N ALA A 39 25.44 -54.93 4.49
CA ALA A 39 26.14 -56.09 3.96
C ALA A 39 27.62 -55.76 4.12
N PRO A 40 28.42 -56.53 4.89
CA PRO A 40 29.83 -56.21 5.15
C PRO A 40 30.67 -56.18 3.86
N GLU A 41 30.10 -56.67 2.76
CA GLU A 41 30.68 -56.76 1.42
C GLU A 41 30.31 -55.56 0.52
N LEU A 42 29.34 -54.73 0.90
CA LEU A 42 29.08 -53.45 0.23
C LEU A 42 29.84 -52.34 0.95
N GLU A 43 30.96 -51.91 0.37
CA GLU A 43 31.62 -50.68 0.79
C GLU A 43 30.65 -49.50 0.62
N ASN A 44 30.42 -48.76 1.72
CA ASN A 44 29.74 -47.47 1.63
C ASN A 44 30.58 -46.57 0.73
N SER A 45 30.07 -46.33 -0.49
CA SER A 45 30.64 -45.32 -1.37
C SER A 45 30.36 -43.94 -0.76
N TRP A 46 31.29 -43.48 0.07
CA TRP A 46 31.30 -42.11 0.59
C TRP A 46 31.23 -41.08 -0.53
N VAL A 47 31.73 -41.44 -1.71
CA VAL A 47 31.61 -40.67 -2.95
C VAL A 47 30.15 -40.57 -3.39
N ALA A 48 29.38 -41.67 -3.38
CA ALA A 48 27.95 -41.65 -3.75
C ALA A 48 27.11 -40.84 -2.74
N ILE A 49 27.36 -40.99 -1.44
CA ILE A 49 26.66 -40.23 -0.39
C ILE A 49 26.97 -38.74 -0.53
N SER A 50 28.24 -38.39 -0.74
CA SER A 50 28.68 -37.00 -0.96
C SER A 50 28.10 -36.41 -2.25
N ALA A 51 27.97 -37.20 -3.31
CA ALA A 51 27.35 -36.78 -4.57
C ALA A 51 25.85 -36.48 -4.40
N VAL A 52 25.11 -37.33 -3.68
CA VAL A 52 23.68 -37.08 -3.38
C VAL A 52 23.52 -35.85 -2.49
N ALA A 53 24.37 -35.69 -1.48
CA ALA A 53 24.36 -34.51 -0.61
C ALA A 53 24.68 -33.22 -1.38
N ALA A 54 25.64 -33.25 -2.31
CA ALA A 54 25.97 -32.13 -3.17
C ALA A 54 24.80 -31.75 -4.09
N TRP A 55 24.12 -32.73 -4.68
CA TRP A 55 22.96 -32.49 -5.53
C TRP A 55 21.76 -31.94 -4.75
N ALA A 56 21.49 -32.51 -3.56
CA ALA A 56 20.45 -32.02 -2.66
C ALA A 56 20.75 -30.59 -2.16
N GLY A 57 22.00 -30.28 -1.83
CA GLY A 57 22.44 -28.94 -1.44
C GLY A 57 22.31 -27.93 -2.57
N ALA A 58 22.67 -28.31 -3.80
CA ALA A 58 22.49 -27.48 -4.98
C ALA A 58 21.01 -27.15 -5.23
N ILE A 59 20.12 -28.17 -5.17
CA ILE A 59 18.68 -27.98 -5.32
C ILE A 59 18.11 -27.10 -4.21
N GLY A 60 18.51 -27.34 -2.95
CA GLY A 60 18.09 -26.54 -1.82
C GLY A 60 18.45 -25.07 -1.97
N THR A 61 19.67 -24.79 -2.45
CA THR A 61 20.14 -23.42 -2.72
C THR A 61 19.32 -22.76 -3.81
N VAL A 62 19.06 -23.46 -4.92
CA VAL A 62 18.24 -22.94 -6.02
C VAL A 62 16.81 -22.64 -5.52
N ALA A 63 16.20 -23.57 -4.79
CA ALA A 63 14.85 -23.39 -4.22
C ALA A 63 14.78 -22.20 -3.24
N ALA A 64 15.83 -21.99 -2.42
CA ALA A 64 15.91 -20.85 -1.52
C ALA A 64 15.97 -19.51 -2.27
N VAL A 65 16.77 -19.43 -3.34
CA VAL A 65 16.87 -18.22 -4.18
C VAL A 65 15.53 -17.91 -4.86
N PHE A 66 14.88 -18.91 -5.47
CA PHE A 66 13.56 -18.72 -6.08
C PHE A 66 12.51 -18.28 -5.07
N SER A 67 12.53 -18.85 -3.87
CA SER A 67 11.62 -18.47 -2.78
C SER A 67 11.85 -17.02 -2.35
N ALA A 68 13.11 -16.59 -2.21
CA ALA A 68 13.46 -15.21 -1.87
C ALA A 68 13.00 -14.22 -2.94
N ILE A 69 13.23 -14.52 -4.22
CA ILE A 69 12.75 -13.70 -5.34
C ILE A 69 11.22 -13.60 -5.34
N HIS A 70 10.53 -14.72 -5.09
CA HIS A 70 9.08 -14.74 -5.01
C HIS A 70 8.56 -13.84 -3.88
N VAL A 71 9.16 -13.94 -2.68
CA VAL A 71 8.79 -13.09 -1.54
C VAL A 71 9.07 -11.63 -1.82
N ALA A 72 10.24 -11.29 -2.40
CA ALA A 72 10.59 -9.91 -2.76
C ALA A 72 9.60 -9.32 -3.77
N ASN A 73 9.19 -10.08 -4.78
CA ASN A 73 8.19 -9.64 -5.75
C ASN A 73 6.82 -9.39 -5.09
N GLN A 74 6.39 -10.22 -4.14
CA GLN A 74 5.15 -10.00 -3.39
C GLN A 74 5.25 -8.74 -2.51
N GLN A 75 6.37 -8.54 -1.83
CA GLN A 75 6.62 -7.34 -1.03
C GLN A 75 6.60 -6.07 -1.89
N ASN A 76 7.20 -6.09 -3.09
CA ASN A 76 7.16 -4.98 -4.02
C ASN A 76 5.73 -4.65 -4.48
N LYS A 77 4.91 -5.67 -4.74
CA LYS A 77 3.49 -5.47 -5.07
C LYS A 77 2.71 -4.83 -3.92
N ILE A 78 2.93 -5.30 -2.69
CA ILE A 78 2.30 -4.73 -1.49
C ILE A 78 2.75 -3.28 -1.29
N ALA A 79 4.05 -3.00 -1.39
CA ALA A 79 4.59 -1.65 -1.24
C ALA A 79 4.03 -0.69 -2.31
N LEU A 80 3.88 -1.15 -3.55
CA LEU A 80 3.25 -0.36 -4.62
C LEU A 80 1.78 -0.06 -4.30
N PHE A 81 1.03 -1.07 -3.85
CA PHE A 81 -0.36 -0.91 -3.42
C PHE A 81 -0.48 0.10 -2.28
N GLU A 82 0.33 -0.02 -1.23
CA GLU A 82 0.32 0.90 -0.09
C GLU A 82 0.60 2.35 -0.50
N LYS A 83 1.57 2.55 -1.40
CA LYS A 83 1.89 3.90 -1.92
C LYS A 83 0.72 4.50 -2.71
N ARG A 84 0.09 3.72 -3.60
CA ARG A 84 -1.10 4.17 -4.34
C ARG A 84 -2.27 4.43 -3.41
N TYR A 85 -2.46 3.58 -2.41
CA TYR A 85 -3.54 3.71 -1.45
C TYR A 85 -3.40 4.97 -0.60
N LYS A 86 -2.18 5.34 -0.18
CA LYS A 86 -1.92 6.61 0.51
C LYS A 86 -2.33 7.83 -0.32
N ILE A 87 -2.02 7.84 -1.61
CA ILE A 87 -2.44 8.94 -2.51
C ILE A 87 -3.96 8.96 -2.68
N PHE A 88 -4.59 7.79 -2.77
CA PHE A 88 -6.04 7.68 -2.81
C PHE A 88 -6.69 8.23 -1.53
N GLN A 89 -6.18 7.89 -0.35
CA GLN A 89 -6.66 8.44 0.91
C GLN A 89 -6.52 9.96 0.96
N LEU A 90 -5.40 10.49 0.46
CA LEU A 90 -5.17 11.93 0.39
C LEU A 90 -6.16 12.63 -0.55
N TYR A 91 -6.46 12.02 -1.69
CA TYR A 91 -7.51 12.49 -2.61
C TYR A 91 -8.89 12.50 -1.92
N ASP A 92 -9.24 11.41 -1.23
CA ASP A 92 -10.51 11.29 -0.50
C ASP A 92 -10.62 12.34 0.62
N SER A 93 -9.54 12.57 1.37
CA SER A 93 -9.46 13.66 2.35
C SER A 93 -9.67 15.03 1.70
N CYS A 94 -9.10 15.30 0.52
CA CYS A 94 -9.36 16.54 -0.21
C CYS A 94 -10.83 16.68 -0.63
N LYS A 95 -11.47 15.57 -1.04
CA LYS A 95 -12.90 15.56 -1.37
C LYS A 95 -13.75 15.87 -0.14
N ILE A 96 -13.55 15.16 0.96
CA ILE A 96 -14.24 15.41 2.24
C ILE A 96 -14.04 16.87 2.68
N PHE A 97 -12.81 17.37 2.59
CA PHE A 97 -12.51 18.77 2.90
C PHE A 97 -13.32 19.74 2.04
N SER A 98 -13.46 19.48 0.74
CA SER A 98 -14.27 20.32 -0.16
C SER A 98 -15.76 20.33 0.21
N GLU A 99 -16.32 19.18 0.58
CA GLU A 99 -17.73 19.05 0.99
C GLU A 99 -18.00 19.78 2.31
N LEU A 100 -17.06 19.72 3.24
CA LEU A 100 -17.13 20.44 4.51
C LEU A 100 -17.00 21.96 4.31
N LEU A 101 -16.12 22.41 3.42
CA LEU A 101 -16.03 23.83 3.05
C LEU A 101 -17.33 24.34 2.45
N GLN A 102 -17.96 23.57 1.56
CA GLN A 102 -19.26 23.91 0.99
C GLN A 102 -20.35 24.03 2.06
N SER A 103 -20.35 23.10 3.03
CA SER A 103 -21.31 23.09 4.14
C SER A 103 -21.15 24.28 5.08
N LEU A 104 -19.92 24.75 5.32
CA LEU A 104 -19.64 25.93 6.14
C LEU A 104 -20.03 27.24 5.42
N LYS A 105 -19.82 27.30 4.10
CA LYS A 105 -20.19 28.46 3.28
C LYS A 105 -21.67 28.81 3.39
N GLY A 106 -22.53 27.79 3.46
CA GLY A 106 -23.97 27.98 3.58
C GLY A 106 -24.45 28.50 4.94
N LYS A 107 -23.61 28.52 5.99
CA LYS A 107 -24.05 28.83 7.35
C LYS A 107 -23.68 30.24 7.83
N ASN A 108 -22.41 30.65 7.77
CA ASN A 108 -21.93 31.88 8.43
C ASN A 108 -20.85 32.66 7.66
N GLY A 109 -20.61 32.37 6.38
CA GLY A 109 -19.42 32.86 5.65
C GLY A 109 -18.14 32.13 6.10
N LEU A 110 -17.10 32.13 5.27
CA LEU A 110 -15.82 31.49 5.62
C LEU A 110 -14.80 32.55 6.03
N ASN A 111 -14.25 32.40 7.23
CA ASN A 111 -13.01 33.08 7.61
C ASN A 111 -11.81 32.12 7.55
N SER A 112 -10.60 32.67 7.55
CA SER A 112 -9.36 31.90 7.50
C SER A 112 -9.18 30.90 8.65
N ASN A 113 -9.71 31.23 9.84
CA ASN A 113 -9.60 30.38 11.02
C ASN A 113 -10.47 29.12 10.90
N ASP A 114 -11.70 29.23 10.39
CA ASP A 114 -12.58 28.09 10.17
C ASP A 114 -11.98 27.10 9.17
N ILE A 115 -11.36 27.61 8.10
CA ILE A 115 -10.67 26.78 7.11
C ILE A 115 -9.45 26.10 7.72
N GLN A 116 -8.67 26.82 8.54
CA GLN A 116 -7.51 26.25 9.22
C GLN A 116 -7.92 25.11 10.17
N VAL A 117 -8.94 25.33 11.02
CA VAL A 117 -9.44 24.29 11.93
C VAL A 117 -9.95 23.09 11.14
N LEU A 118 -10.69 23.32 10.06
CA LEU A 118 -11.18 22.25 9.21
C LEU A 118 -10.04 21.46 8.55
N PHE A 119 -9.01 22.15 8.05
CA PHE A 119 -7.84 21.50 7.46
C PHE A 119 -7.12 20.61 8.48
N LEU A 120 -6.90 21.12 9.69
CA LEU A 120 -6.25 20.38 10.78
C LEU A 120 -7.08 19.15 11.18
N ALA A 121 -8.40 19.27 11.19
CA ALA A 121 -9.29 18.14 11.47
C ALA A 121 -9.22 17.06 10.40
N VAL A 122 -9.31 17.43 9.12
CA VAL A 122 -9.36 16.47 8.02
C VAL A 122 -8.01 15.80 7.77
N PHE A 123 -6.93 16.57 7.76
CA PHE A 123 -5.62 16.07 7.32
C PHE A 123 -4.68 15.69 8.47
N CYS A 124 -4.89 16.24 9.67
CA CYS A 124 -4.00 16.00 10.81
C CYS A 124 -4.67 15.22 11.94
N GLY A 125 -5.99 14.95 11.84
CA GLY A 125 -6.75 14.25 12.88
C GLY A 125 -6.91 15.05 14.18
N ILE A 126 -6.75 16.36 14.11
CA ILE A 126 -6.82 17.25 15.28
C ILE A 126 -8.29 17.63 15.51
N PRO A 127 -8.86 17.37 16.69
CA PRO A 127 -10.28 17.60 16.92
C PRO A 127 -10.66 19.07 16.75
N MET A 128 -11.82 19.29 16.12
CA MET A 128 -12.44 20.61 15.99
C MET A 128 -12.58 21.27 17.38
N GLY A 129 -11.94 22.43 17.58
CA GLY A 129 -11.97 23.18 18.83
C GLY A 129 -10.63 23.28 19.56
N GLU A 130 -9.63 22.45 19.18
CA GLU A 130 -8.25 22.66 19.63
C GLU A 130 -7.61 23.83 18.87
N LYS A 131 -7.22 24.87 19.60
CA LYS A 131 -6.51 26.02 19.03
C LYS A 131 -5.05 25.65 18.79
N ILE A 132 -4.71 25.38 17.54
CA ILE A 132 -3.31 25.32 17.10
C ILE A 132 -2.93 26.69 16.55
N ASN A 133 -2.28 27.49 17.39
CA ASN A 133 -1.78 28.81 17.02
C ASN A 133 -0.46 28.76 16.22
N ASP A 134 0.02 27.57 15.82
CA ASP A 134 1.28 27.44 15.08
C ASP A 134 1.05 27.23 13.58
N PHE A 135 1.10 28.32 12.82
CA PHE A 135 1.10 28.30 11.35
C PHE A 135 2.23 27.46 10.76
N ARG A 136 3.34 27.24 11.48
CA ARG A 136 4.43 26.37 11.02
C ARG A 136 4.00 24.92 10.99
N PHE A 137 3.14 24.49 11.92
CA PHE A 137 2.60 23.13 11.91
C PHE A 137 1.73 22.91 10.67
N LEU A 138 0.79 23.84 10.40
CA LEU A 138 -0.04 23.82 9.20
C LEU A 138 0.82 23.75 7.93
N HIS A 139 1.82 24.62 7.83
CA HIS A 139 2.72 24.69 6.69
C HIS A 139 3.49 23.37 6.51
N THR A 140 4.05 22.79 7.58
CA THR A 140 4.77 21.51 7.51
C THR A 140 3.86 20.38 7.02
N GLN A 141 2.65 20.26 7.56
CA GLN A 141 1.71 19.21 7.15
C GLN A 141 1.31 19.33 5.68
N TYR A 142 1.02 20.56 5.24
CA TYR A 142 0.75 20.86 3.84
C TYR A 142 1.94 20.51 2.91
N ILE A 143 3.18 20.84 3.29
CA ILE A 143 4.37 20.49 2.50
C ILE A 143 4.53 18.96 2.40
N MET A 144 4.28 18.24 3.49
CA MET A 144 4.31 16.77 3.47
C MET A 144 3.26 16.18 2.52
N MET A 145 2.04 16.73 2.51
CA MET A 145 0.98 16.32 1.58
C MET A 145 1.35 16.60 0.12
N LEU A 146 1.90 17.77 -0.18
CA LEU A 146 2.35 18.09 -1.53
C LEU A 146 3.42 17.12 -2.01
N GLU A 147 4.36 16.76 -1.15
CA GLU A 147 5.43 15.83 -1.50
C GLU A 147 4.86 14.42 -1.77
N GLN A 148 3.84 13.99 -1.01
CA GLN A 148 3.12 12.76 -1.31
C GLN A 148 2.38 12.82 -2.66
N LEU A 149 1.74 13.95 -2.99
CA LEU A 149 1.07 14.13 -4.29
C LEU A 149 2.07 14.12 -5.45
N LYS A 150 3.28 14.67 -5.29
CA LYS A 150 4.33 14.59 -6.32
C LYS A 150 4.78 13.16 -6.63
N GLN A 151 4.64 12.23 -5.68
CA GLN A 151 4.94 10.82 -5.94
C GLN A 151 3.95 10.18 -6.91
N SER A 152 2.79 10.81 -7.17
CA SER A 152 1.79 10.31 -8.12
C SER A 152 2.37 10.08 -9.52
N GLN A 153 3.34 10.87 -9.95
CA GLN A 153 4.01 10.74 -11.26
C GLN A 153 4.65 9.37 -11.50
N PHE A 154 5.06 8.68 -10.42
CA PHE A 154 5.67 7.35 -10.50
C PHE A 154 4.66 6.23 -10.25
N LEU A 155 3.48 6.56 -9.74
CA LEU A 155 2.52 5.60 -9.20
C LEU A 155 1.31 5.42 -10.12
N PHE A 156 0.97 6.46 -10.88
CA PHE A 156 -0.20 6.52 -11.74
C PHE A 156 0.14 6.92 -13.17
N GLU A 157 -0.85 6.81 -14.05
CA GLU A 157 -0.76 7.29 -15.42
C GLU A 157 -0.80 8.82 -15.46
N LYS A 158 -0.22 9.40 -16.52
CA LYS A 158 -0.07 10.85 -16.69
C LYS A 158 -1.38 11.62 -16.53
N GLU A 159 -2.50 11.04 -16.92
CA GLU A 159 -3.82 11.67 -16.76
C GLU A 159 -4.20 11.86 -15.28
N ILE A 160 -4.04 10.83 -14.46
CA ILE A 160 -4.30 10.89 -13.01
C ILE A 160 -3.28 11.80 -12.33
N GLU A 161 -2.02 11.74 -12.73
CA GLU A 161 -0.96 12.63 -12.25
C GLU A 161 -1.34 14.10 -12.47
N LEU A 162 -1.70 14.48 -13.70
CA LEU A 162 -2.08 15.86 -14.02
C LEU A 162 -3.28 16.31 -13.20
N TYR A 163 -4.28 15.45 -13.03
CA TYR A 163 -5.44 15.76 -12.20
C TYR A 163 -5.09 15.97 -10.73
N LEU A 164 -4.24 15.10 -10.15
CA LEU A 164 -3.75 15.25 -8.79
C LEU A 164 -2.88 16.50 -8.62
N GLN A 165 -2.12 16.89 -9.63
CA GLN A 165 -1.37 18.16 -9.62
C GLN A 165 -2.29 19.39 -9.63
N ILE A 166 -3.40 19.35 -10.36
CA ILE A 166 -4.41 20.41 -10.34
C ILE A 166 -4.99 20.57 -8.93
N ILE A 167 -5.34 19.45 -8.28
CA ILE A 167 -5.82 19.44 -6.89
C ILE A 167 -4.75 19.98 -5.95
N ALA A 168 -3.50 19.53 -6.08
CA ALA A 168 -2.39 19.98 -5.28
C ALA A 168 -2.19 21.51 -5.40
N GLY A 169 -2.25 22.04 -6.61
CA GLY A 169 -2.13 23.48 -6.89
C GLY A 169 -3.32 24.29 -6.35
N ALA A 170 -4.53 23.73 -6.36
CA ALA A 170 -5.70 24.37 -5.77
C ALA A 170 -5.60 24.40 -4.23
N LEU A 171 -5.20 23.29 -3.61
CA LEU A 171 -4.95 23.22 -2.16
C LEU A 171 -3.83 24.19 -1.75
N GLN A 172 -2.74 24.25 -2.52
CA GLN A 172 -1.65 25.20 -2.31
C GLN A 172 -2.13 26.65 -2.29
N ARG A 173 -2.96 27.03 -3.27
CA ARG A 173 -3.52 28.38 -3.32
C ARG A 173 -4.35 28.68 -2.07
N LEU A 174 -5.20 27.74 -1.66
CA LEU A 174 -6.03 27.88 -0.48
C LEU A 174 -5.20 28.06 0.81
N ILE A 175 -4.23 27.19 1.07
CA ILE A 175 -3.36 27.29 2.25
C ILE A 175 -2.54 28.57 2.22
N LYS A 176 -2.05 28.98 1.05
CA LYS A 176 -1.31 30.24 0.90
C LYS A 176 -2.19 31.44 1.25
N SER A 177 -3.43 31.48 0.78
CA SER A 177 -4.38 32.58 1.08
C SER A 177 -4.68 32.67 2.58
N ILE A 178 -4.79 31.54 3.28
CA ILE A 178 -4.95 31.50 4.75
C ILE A 178 -3.71 32.05 5.45
N CYS A 179 -2.51 31.56 5.09
CA CYS A 179 -1.26 31.94 5.75
C CYS A 179 -0.88 33.42 5.54
N HIS A 180 -1.31 34.04 4.44
CA HIS A 180 -1.03 35.46 4.15
C HIS A 180 -2.16 36.40 4.56
N SER A 181 -3.19 35.91 5.26
CA SER A 181 -4.36 36.70 5.65
C SER A 181 -4.99 37.44 4.46
N ALA A 182 -5.23 36.71 3.36
CA ALA A 182 -5.85 37.27 2.17
C ALA A 182 -7.23 37.87 2.48
N PRO A 183 -7.68 38.89 1.73
CA PRO A 183 -9.02 39.46 1.88
C PRO A 183 -10.10 38.38 1.75
N GLU A 184 -11.22 38.51 2.47
CA GLU A 184 -12.31 37.52 2.47
C GLU A 184 -12.83 37.23 1.05
N SER A 185 -12.90 38.23 0.18
CA SER A 185 -13.33 38.06 -1.22
C SER A 185 -12.38 37.20 -2.05
N GLU A 186 -11.07 37.29 -1.82
CA GLU A 186 -10.06 36.44 -2.47
C GLU A 186 -10.16 35.01 -1.92
N LEU A 187 -10.30 34.88 -0.61
CA LEU A 187 -10.43 33.58 0.07
C LEU A 187 -11.66 32.82 -0.43
N GLU A 188 -12.82 33.49 -0.54
CA GLU A 188 -14.05 32.89 -1.08
C GLU A 188 -13.89 32.40 -2.53
N SER A 189 -13.19 33.18 -3.36
CA SER A 189 -12.91 32.80 -4.76
C SER A 189 -12.02 31.56 -4.84
N VAL A 190 -10.98 31.49 -4.01
CA VAL A 190 -10.07 30.34 -3.96
C VAL A 190 -10.77 29.09 -3.41
N VAL A 191 -11.59 29.24 -2.36
CA VAL A 191 -12.42 28.15 -1.81
C VAL A 191 -13.39 27.64 -2.88
N GLN A 192 -14.09 28.53 -3.58
CA GLN A 192 -15.04 28.13 -4.61
C GLN A 192 -14.33 27.38 -5.75
N SER A 193 -13.16 27.85 -6.17
CA SER A 193 -12.34 27.19 -7.18
C SER A 193 -11.94 25.78 -6.74
N PHE A 194 -11.61 25.58 -5.46
CA PHE A 194 -11.29 24.27 -4.91
C PHE A 194 -12.51 23.34 -4.87
N ILE A 195 -13.68 23.84 -4.43
CA ILE A 195 -14.92 23.06 -4.36
C ILE A 195 -15.34 22.52 -5.73
N VAL A 196 -15.29 23.38 -6.76
CA VAL A 196 -15.72 23.01 -8.13
C VAL A 196 -14.92 21.83 -8.69
N LEU A 197 -13.64 21.68 -8.33
CA LEU A 197 -12.80 20.57 -8.80
C LEU A 197 -13.33 19.19 -8.41
N PHE A 198 -14.07 19.10 -7.31
CA PHE A 198 -14.61 17.84 -6.80
C PHE A 198 -16.08 17.61 -7.17
N GLN A 199 -16.76 18.64 -7.67
CA GLN A 199 -18.14 18.58 -8.15
C GLN A 199 -18.24 18.21 -9.65
N ASP A 200 -17.14 18.34 -10.39
CA ASP A 200 -17.07 18.00 -11.81
C ASP A 200 -17.17 16.47 -12.04
N GLU A 201 -17.79 16.05 -13.14
CA GLU A 201 -17.88 14.64 -13.57
C GLU A 201 -16.49 14.02 -13.73
N ASN A 202 -15.50 14.83 -14.12
CA ASN A 202 -14.10 14.43 -14.18
C ASN A 202 -13.59 13.89 -12.84
N SER A 203 -14.04 14.43 -11.70
CA SER A 203 -13.68 13.95 -10.37
C SER A 203 -14.07 12.49 -10.17
N GLU A 204 -15.29 12.11 -10.56
CA GLU A 204 -15.78 10.74 -10.44
C GLU A 204 -15.06 9.78 -11.39
N ILE A 205 -14.77 10.23 -12.61
CA ILE A 205 -14.01 9.44 -13.59
C ILE A 205 -12.61 9.16 -13.05
N MET A 206 -11.92 10.16 -12.51
CA MET A 206 -10.59 10.01 -11.95
C MET A 206 -10.59 9.11 -10.72
N LEU A 207 -11.59 9.24 -9.84
CA LEU A 207 -11.77 8.35 -8.69
C LEU A 207 -11.89 6.88 -9.14
N LYS A 208 -12.72 6.58 -10.14
CA LYS A 208 -12.87 5.22 -10.70
C LYS A 208 -11.55 4.71 -11.27
N LYS A 209 -10.81 5.56 -12.01
CA LYS A 209 -9.48 5.20 -12.55
C LYS A 209 -8.47 4.90 -11.45
N MET A 210 -8.44 5.71 -10.38
CA MET A 210 -7.58 5.47 -9.22
C MET A 210 -7.94 4.16 -8.51
N MET A 211 -9.23 3.87 -8.29
CA MET A 211 -9.70 2.62 -7.68
C MET A 211 -9.29 1.39 -8.51
N ASN A 212 -9.40 1.46 -9.84
CA ASN A 212 -8.98 0.38 -10.72
C ASN A 212 -7.46 0.10 -10.63
N LYS A 213 -6.64 1.09 -10.25
CA LYS A 213 -5.20 0.89 -10.03
C LYS A 213 -4.84 0.36 -8.65
N LEU A 214 -5.80 0.34 -7.72
CA LEU A 214 -5.65 -0.24 -6.39
C LEU A 214 -5.96 -1.74 -6.36
N THR A 215 -6.65 -2.30 -7.35
CA THR A 215 -6.84 -3.75 -7.41
C THR A 215 -5.50 -4.44 -7.65
N LEU A 216 -5.07 -5.27 -6.69
CA LEU A 216 -3.86 -6.09 -6.78
C LEU A 216 -3.91 -6.99 -8.03
N GLN A 217 -3.11 -6.63 -9.05
CA GLN A 217 -2.75 -7.50 -10.18
C GLN A 217 -1.44 -8.23 -9.89
#